data_AF-A0A3D5BPY9-F1
#
_entry.id   AF-A0A3D5BPY9-F1
#
_cell.length_a   1.000
_cell.length_b   1.000
_cell.length_c   1.000
_cell.angle_alpha   90.00
_cell.angle_beta   90.00
_cell.angle_gamma   90.00
#
_symmetry.space_group_name_H-M   'P 1'
#
loop_
_entity.id
_entity.type
_entity.pdbx_description
1 polymer ?
#
loop_
_entity_poly.entity_id
_entity_poly.type
_entity_poly.pdbx_seq_one_letter_code
_entity_poly.pdbx_strand_id
1 'polypeptide(L)' 'MNTISHILEHLTTGADLSTPQAREAFDLLLTGEVSPVQAGAFLMGLRAKGETAAELSAAVDAALGQAKLIPGLT' A
#
# COMPACT_ATOMS: atom_id res chain seq x y z
N MET A 1 -11.04 -13.26 -4.86
CA MET A 1 -11.63 -11.96 -4.48
C MET A 1 -10.59 -10.91 -4.83
N ASN A 2 -10.90 -9.90 -5.65
CA ASN A 2 -9.91 -8.90 -6.08
C ASN A 2 -9.60 -7.93 -4.93
N THR A 3 -8.63 -8.26 -4.07
CA THR A 3 -8.27 -7.47 -2.88
C THR A 3 -8.08 -5.98 -3.20
N ILE A 4 -7.33 -5.66 -4.26
CA ILE A 4 -7.04 -4.27 -4.60
C ILE A 4 -8.29 -3.47 -5.00
N SER A 5 -9.26 -4.09 -5.67
CA SER A 5 -10.52 -3.42 -6.05
C SER A 5 -11.32 -3.00 -4.82
N HIS A 6 -11.40 -3.87 -3.81
CA HIS A 6 -12.07 -3.54 -2.55
C HIS A 6 -11.35 -2.44 -1.77
N ILE A 7 -10.02 -2.41 -1.79
CA ILE A 7 -9.23 -1.32 -1.18
C ILE A 7 -9.53 0.01 -1.88
N LEU A 8 -9.59 0.02 -3.22
CA LEU A 8 -9.92 1.22 -3.98
C LEU A 8 -11.34 1.72 -3.67
N GLU A 9 -12.32 0.82 -3.60
CA GLU A 9 -13.68 1.15 -3.18
C GLU A 9 -13.69 1.76 -1.78
N HIS A 10 -12.98 1.16 -0.83
CA HIS A 10 -12.87 1.66 0.55
C HIS A 10 -12.28 3.07 0.60
N LEU A 11 -11.19 3.32 -0.13
CA LEU A 11 -10.55 4.63 -0.21
C LEU A 11 -11.47 5.72 -0.78
N THR A 12 -12.38 5.37 -1.70
CA THR A 12 -13.34 6.35 -2.26
C THR A 12 -14.34 6.86 -1.23
N THR A 13 -14.54 6.14 -0.12
CA THR A 13 -15.38 6.58 0.99
C THR A 13 -14.68 7.55 1.95
N GLY A 14 -13.37 7.76 1.77
CA GLY A 14 -12.54 8.54 2.70
C GLY A 14 -12.24 7.79 4.00
N ALA A 15 -12.54 6.50 4.10
CA ALA A 15 -12.27 5.69 5.27
C ALA A 15 -10.81 5.22 5.31
N ASP A 16 -10.25 5.18 6.51
CA ASP A 16 -8.90 4.69 6.75
C ASP A 16 -8.79 3.19 6.51
N LEU A 17 -7.65 2.76 5.97
CA LEU A 17 -7.31 1.35 5.88
C LEU A 17 -6.83 0.88 7.26
N SER A 18 -7.27 -0.31 7.65
CA SER A 18 -6.62 -1.02 8.76
C SER A 18 -5.18 -1.37 8.39
N THR A 19 -4.32 -1.53 9.39
CA THR A 19 -2.91 -1.94 9.18
C THR A 19 -2.76 -3.19 8.30
N PRO A 20 -3.57 -4.27 8.47
CA PRO A 20 -3.51 -5.42 7.56
C PRO A 20 -3.88 -5.09 6.12
N GLN A 21 -4.91 -4.26 5.89
CA GLN A 21 -5.32 -3.84 4.54
C GLN A 21 -4.25 -2.99 3.88
N ALA A 22 -3.68 -2.02 4.61
CA ALA A 22 -2.60 -1.18 4.10
C ALA A 22 -1.39 -2.04 3.73
N ARG A 23 -0.98 -2.97 4.61
CA ARG A 23 0.13 -3.88 4.36
C ARG A 23 -0.09 -4.75 3.12
N GLU A 24 -1.26 -5.36 2.99
CA GLU A 24 -1.61 -6.16 1.81
C GLU A 24 -1.61 -5.32 0.52
N ALA A 25 -2.14 -4.10 0.55
CA ALA A 25 -2.14 -3.18 -0.58
C ALA A 25 -0.72 -2.83 -1.04
N PHE A 26 0.15 -2.50 -0.08
CA PHE A 26 1.54 -2.14 -0.36
C PHE A 26 2.37 -3.35 -0.78
N ASP A 27 2.13 -4.54 -0.22
CA ASP A 27 2.78 -5.77 -0.66
C ASP A 27 2.46 -6.03 -2.15
N LEU A 28 1.18 -5.99 -2.54
CA LEU A 28 0.77 -6.17 -3.95
C LEU A 28 1.36 -5.08 -4.87
N LEU A 29 1.47 -3.84 -4.38
CA LEU A 29 2.11 -2.74 -5.10
C LEU A 29 3.60 -3.02 -5.36
N LEU A 30 4.31 -3.44 -4.32
CA LEU A 30 5.77 -3.60 -4.33
C LEU A 30 6.21 -4.89 -5.02
N THR A 31 5.39 -5.96 -4.99
CA THR A 31 5.64 -7.19 -5.76
C THR A 31 5.29 -7.04 -7.25
N GLY A 32 4.64 -5.94 -7.64
CA GLY A 32 4.21 -5.70 -9.02
C GLY A 32 2.97 -6.50 -9.44
N GLU A 33 2.19 -6.99 -8.47
CA GLU A 33 0.95 -7.73 -8.70
C GLU A 33 -0.24 -6.83 -9.06
N VAL A 34 -0.12 -5.52 -8.83
CA VAL A 34 -1.08 -4.51 -9.30
C VAL A 34 -0.67 -3.94 -10.66
N SER A 35 -1.65 -3.69 -11.53
CA SER A 35 -1.38 -2.97 -12.78
C SER A 35 -0.96 -1.51 -12.51
N PRO A 36 -0.24 -0.86 -13.44
CA PRO A 36 0.14 0.56 -13.28
C PRO A 36 -1.06 1.49 -13.04
N VAL A 37 -2.21 1.18 -13.64
CA VAL A 37 -3.45 1.96 -13.45
C VAL A 37 -3.98 1.80 -12.03
N GLN A 38 -3.98 0.57 -11.48
CA GLN A 38 -4.41 0.31 -10.11
C GLN A 38 -3.44 0.90 -9.09
N ALA A 39 -2.13 0.84 -9.35
CA ALA A 39 -1.11 1.51 -8.54
C ALA A 39 -1.35 3.02 -8.46
N GLY A 40 -1.54 3.67 -9.62
CA GLY A 40 -1.86 5.10 -9.67
C GLY A 40 -3.14 5.45 -8.92
N ALA A 41 -4.21 4.66 -9.11
CA ALA A 41 -5.47 4.85 -8.41
C ALA A 41 -5.34 4.69 -6.90
N PHE A 42 -4.58 3.69 -6.44
CA PHE A 42 -4.34 3.45 -5.01
C PHE A 42 -3.59 4.60 -4.36
N LEU A 43 -2.48 5.03 -4.96
CA LEU A 43 -1.66 6.13 -4.45
C LEU A 43 -2.43 7.47 -4.47
N MET A 44 -3.20 7.72 -5.52
CA MET A 44 -4.06 8.91 -5.59
C MET A 44 -5.20 8.86 -4.58
N GLY A 45 -5.81 7.69 -4.36
CA GLY A 45 -6.87 7.49 -3.37
C GLY A 45 -6.37 7.77 -1.95
N LEU A 46 -5.19 7.23 -1.59
CA LEU A 46 -4.53 7.54 -0.32
C LEU A 46 -4.28 9.04 -0.15
N ARG A 47 -3.70 9.70 -1.16
CA ARG A 47 -3.45 11.15 -1.12
C ARG A 47 -4.73 11.97 -0.99
N ALA A 48 -5.79 11.60 -1.71
CA ALA A 48 -7.06 12.31 -1.69
C ALA A 48 -7.76 12.19 -0.34
N LYS A 49 -7.69 11.00 0.29
CA LYS A 49 -8.16 10.76 1.66
C LYS A 49 -7.32 11.52 2.69
N GLY A 50 -6.01 11.58 2.46
CA GLY A 50 -5.01 11.95 3.45
C GLY A 50 -4.56 10.70 4.21
N GLU A 51 -3.32 10.28 3.95
CA GLU A 51 -2.73 9.12 4.61
C GLU A 51 -2.53 9.32 6.11
N THR A 52 -2.81 8.27 6.88
CA THR A 52 -2.57 8.22 8.32
C THR A 52 -1.15 7.73 8.62
N ALA A 53 -0.66 8.01 9.83
CA ALA A 53 0.62 7.47 10.29
C ALA A 53 0.65 5.93 10.29
N ALA A 54 -0.48 5.27 10.59
CA ALA A 54 -0.57 3.82 10.59
C ALA A 54 -0.45 3.23 9.18
N GLU A 55 -1.09 3.86 8.18
CA GLU A 55 -0.98 3.47 6.77
C GLU A 55 0.44 3.68 6.24
N LEU A 56 1.09 4.81 6.58
CA LEU A 56 2.48 5.07 6.22
C LEU A 56 3.44 4.08 6.87
N SER A 57 3.25 3.74 8.15
CA SER A 57 4.06 2.72 8.82
C SER A 57 3.95 1.37 8.12
N ALA A 58 2.73 0.95 7.78
CA ALA A 58 2.51 -0.30 7.04
C ALA A 58 3.17 -0.29 5.65
N ALA A 59 3.19 0.86 4.98
CA ALA A 59 3.90 1.05 3.71
C ALA A 59 5.41 0.82 3.85
N VAL A 60 6.01 1.40 4.90
CA VAL A 60 7.44 1.24 5.20
C VAL A 60 7.75 -0.20 5.55
N ASP A 61 6.93 -0.86 6.38
CA ASP A 61 7.12 -2.26 6.74
C ASP A 61 7.07 -3.18 5.52
N ALA A 62 6.12 -2.96 4.61
CA ALA A 62 6.03 -3.69 3.35
C ALA A 62 7.26 -3.44 2.46
N ALA A 63 7.68 -2.18 2.32
CA ALA A 63 8.86 -1.80 1.52
C ALA A 63 10.15 -2.44 2.05
N LEU A 64 10.35 -2.43 3.37
CA LEU A 64 11.49 -3.08 4.01
C LEU A 64 11.44 -4.60 3.86
N GLY A 65 10.25 -5.20 3.91
CA GLY A 65 10.05 -6.63 3.65
C GLY A 65 10.47 -7.07 2.24
N GLN A 66 10.36 -6.18 1.25
CA GLN A 66 10.76 -6.44 -0.14
C GLN A 66 12.18 -5.95 -0.47
N ALA A 67 12.84 -5.26 0.47
CA ALA A 67 14.15 -4.68 0.24
C ALA A 67 15.24 -5.75 0.12
N LYS A 68 16.21 -5.51 -0.77
CA LYS A 68 17.42 -6.31 -0.85
C LYS A 68 18.49 -5.69 0.04
N LEU A 69 18.86 -6.39 1.11
CA LEU A 69 19.93 -5.95 2.00
C LEU A 69 21.27 -5.90 1.25
N ILE A 70 22.03 -4.83 1.47
CA ILE A 70 23.38 -4.67 0.93
C ILE A 70 24.35 -5.25 1.98
N PRO A 71 25.07 -6.35 1.67
CA PRO A 71 26.01 -6.95 2.60
C PRO A 71 27.12 -5.95 3.00
N GLY A 72 27.49 -5.93 4.28
CA GLY A 72 28.58 -5.09 4.80
C GLY A 72 28.21 -3.65 5.16
N LEU A 73 26.93 -3.27 5.04
CA LEU A 73 26.38 -2.04 5.60
C LEU A 73 25.66 -2.39 6.92
N THR A 74 26.29 -2.08 8.05
CA THR A 74 25.68 -2.11 9.40
C THR A 74 26.05 -0.85 10.14
#